data_AF-A0A450XH35-F1
#
_entry.id   AF-A0A450XH35-F1
#
_cell.length_a   1.000
_cell.length_b   1.000
_cell.length_c   1.000
_cell.angle_alpha   90.00
_cell.angle_beta   90.00
_cell.angle_gamma   90.00
#
_symmetry.space_group_name_H-M   'P 1'
#
loop_
_entity.id
_entity.type
_entity.pdbx_description
1 polymer ?
#
loop_
_entity_poly.entity_id
_entity_poly.type
_entity_poly.pdbx_seq_one_letter_code
_entity_poly.pdbx_strand_id
1 'polypeptide(L)'
;FDDIARDTLDEWIYFLKNEEIKGEFRAKGLEKAREILDVMKLSEEERLAYERHIEDMRYQASMFRSSFLDGLLEGRSEGLREGLAQGKAEGKAEGKAEEKAEGKRQFARMMKENGEPLEKIVTYTQLTPEEITGL
;
A
#
# COMPACT_ATOMS: atom_id res chain seq x y z
N PHE A 1 8.48 -61.42 -15.60
CA PHE A 1 7.62 -60.23 -15.56
C PHE A 1 8.01 -59.34 -16.72
N ASP A 2 7.05 -59.14 -17.61
CA ASP A 2 7.08 -58.32 -18.82
C ASP A 2 6.90 -56.83 -18.46
N ASP A 3 7.66 -55.93 -19.10
CA ASP A 3 7.67 -54.48 -18.84
C ASP A 3 6.46 -53.74 -19.44
N ILE A 4 5.28 -54.35 -19.28
CA ILE A 4 4.01 -53.89 -19.84
C ILE A 4 3.13 -53.42 -18.68
N ALA A 5 2.91 -52.10 -18.59
CA ALA A 5 1.97 -51.54 -17.64
C ALA A 5 0.53 -51.63 -18.17
N ARG A 6 -0.33 -52.40 -17.50
CA ARG A 6 -1.72 -52.63 -17.94
C ARG A 6 -2.73 -51.87 -17.08
N ASP A 7 -2.37 -51.56 -15.84
CA ASP A 7 -3.14 -50.74 -14.91
C ASP A 7 -2.24 -49.77 -14.12
N THR A 8 -2.85 -48.97 -13.26
CA THR A 8 -2.14 -47.96 -12.46
C THR A 8 -1.15 -48.55 -11.46
N LEU A 9 -1.36 -49.79 -10.98
CA LEU A 9 -0.41 -50.45 -10.10
C LEU A 9 0.81 -50.90 -10.91
N ASP A 10 0.59 -51.46 -12.10
CA ASP A 10 1.68 -51.83 -13.01
C ASP A 10 2.49 -50.60 -13.45
N GLU A 11 1.87 -49.43 -13.61
CA GLU A 11 2.58 -48.17 -13.87
C GLU A 11 3.54 -47.80 -12.73
N TRP A 12 3.12 -47.98 -11.47
CA TRP A 12 3.99 -47.82 -10.30
C TRP A 12 5.11 -48.86 -10.27
N ILE A 13 4.80 -50.12 -10.57
CA ILE A 13 5.80 -51.21 -10.63
C ILE A 13 6.81 -50.93 -11.75
N TYR A 14 6.36 -50.47 -12.92
CA TYR A 14 7.22 -50.09 -14.03
C TYR A 14 8.16 -48.96 -13.62
N PHE A 15 7.64 -47.90 -13.00
CA PHE A 15 8.45 -46.79 -12.50
C PHE A 15 9.53 -47.27 -11.52
N LEU A 16 9.14 -48.05 -10.50
CA LEU A 16 10.08 -48.52 -9.48
C LEU A 16 11.14 -49.48 -10.04
N LYS A 17 10.83 -50.20 -11.12
CA LYS A 17 11.77 -51.12 -11.76
C LYS A 17 12.71 -50.42 -12.73
N ASN A 18 12.19 -49.47 -13.51
CA ASN A 18 12.91 -48.89 -14.66
C ASN A 18 13.42 -47.47 -14.39
N GLU A 19 13.07 -46.88 -13.24
CA GLU A 19 13.35 -45.47 -12.90
C GLU A 19 12.93 -44.52 -14.03
N GLU A 20 11.79 -44.82 -14.65
CA GLU A 20 11.23 -44.09 -15.78
C GLU A 20 9.71 -44.05 -15.65
N ILE A 21 9.13 -42.87 -15.90
CA ILE A 21 7.68 -42.67 -15.88
C ILE A 21 7.25 -42.22 -17.27
N LYS A 22 6.62 -43.12 -18.03
CA LYS A 22 6.15 -42.80 -19.38
C LYS A 22 5.06 -41.72 -19.35
N GLY A 23 4.97 -40.95 -20.43
CA GLY A 23 4.05 -39.80 -20.53
C GLY A 23 2.59 -40.19 -20.39
N GLU A 24 2.23 -41.38 -20.87
CA GLU A 24 0.88 -41.93 -20.87
C GLU A 24 0.41 -42.48 -19.51
N PHE A 25 1.28 -42.61 -18.52
CA PHE A 25 0.93 -43.13 -17.19
C PHE A 25 -0.07 -42.23 -16.48
N ARG A 26 -1.09 -42.81 -15.87
CA ARG A 26 -2.23 -42.09 -15.26
C ARG A 26 -2.35 -42.31 -13.76
N ALA A 27 -1.49 -43.13 -13.16
CA ALA A 27 -1.55 -43.40 -11.73
C ALA A 27 -1.36 -42.10 -10.95
N LYS A 28 -2.28 -41.87 -10.01
CA LYS A 28 -2.29 -40.67 -9.18
C LYS A 28 -0.96 -40.55 -8.43
N GLY A 29 -0.31 -39.40 -8.54
CA GLY A 29 0.96 -39.11 -7.86
C GLY A 29 2.21 -39.40 -8.69
N LEU A 30 2.12 -40.16 -9.79
CA LEU A 30 3.28 -40.37 -10.68
C LEU A 30 3.75 -39.09 -11.37
N GLU A 31 2.86 -38.14 -11.63
CA GLU A 31 3.24 -36.82 -12.13
C GLU A 31 4.20 -36.10 -11.17
N LYS A 32 3.89 -36.13 -9.86
CA LYS A 32 4.77 -35.54 -8.85
C LYS A 32 6.08 -36.32 -8.70
N ALA A 33 6.01 -37.64 -8.80
CA ALA A 33 7.20 -38.49 -8.80
C ALA A 33 8.10 -38.20 -10.01
N ARG A 34 7.53 -37.89 -11.18
CA ARG A 34 8.27 -37.50 -12.38
C ARG A 34 9.06 -36.21 -12.16
N GLU A 35 8.43 -35.17 -11.62
CA GLU A 35 9.13 -33.92 -11.29
C GLU A 35 10.31 -34.16 -10.33
N ILE A 36 10.13 -35.00 -9.31
CA ILE A 36 11.20 -35.33 -8.36
C ILE A 36 12.32 -36.12 -9.05
N LEU A 37 11.96 -37.11 -9.86
CA LEU A 37 12.90 -37.94 -10.61
C LEU A 37 13.72 -37.11 -11.60
N ASP A 38 13.09 -36.17 -12.30
CA ASP A 38 13.75 -35.26 -13.23
C ASP A 38 14.82 -34.43 -12.51
N VAL A 39 14.50 -33.92 -11.31
CA VAL A 39 15.48 -33.20 -10.46
C VAL A 39 16.58 -34.14 -9.96
N MET A 40 16.25 -35.37 -9.58
CA MET A 40 17.24 -36.36 -9.12
C MET A 40 18.20 -36.80 -10.23
N LYS A 41 17.76 -36.77 -11.49
CA LYS A 41 18.57 -37.12 -12.66
C LYS A 41 19.48 -35.98 -13.15
N LEU A 42 19.35 -34.78 -12.59
CA LEU A 42 20.24 -33.67 -12.91
C LEU A 42 21.69 -34.01 -12.55
N SER A 43 22.61 -33.60 -13.40
CA SER A 43 24.04 -33.57 -13.03
C SER A 43 24.29 -32.60 -11.88
N GLU A 44 25.43 -32.72 -11.22
CA GLU A 44 25.83 -31.79 -10.14
C GLU A 44 25.82 -30.33 -10.61
N GLU A 45 26.28 -30.06 -11.84
CA GLU A 45 26.27 -28.71 -12.42
C GLU A 45 24.85 -28.18 -12.64
N GLU A 46 23.96 -29.01 -13.20
CA GLU A 46 22.56 -28.65 -13.42
C GLU A 46 21.79 -28.48 -12.11
N ARG A 47 22.06 -29.32 -11.10
CA ARG A 47 21.45 -29.20 -9.77
C ARG A 47 21.85 -27.88 -9.10
N LEU A 48 23.13 -27.51 -9.15
CA LEU A 48 23.61 -26.23 -8.63
C LEU A 48 22.96 -25.04 -9.36
N ALA A 49 22.83 -25.12 -10.69
CA ALA A 49 22.16 -24.08 -11.48
C ALA A 49 20.67 -23.95 -11.10
N TYR A 50 19.98 -25.08 -10.92
CA TYR A 50 18.59 -25.13 -10.48
C TYR A 50 18.42 -24.54 -9.07
N GLU A 51 19.23 -24.94 -8.10
CA GLU A 51 19.20 -24.41 -6.73
C GLU A 51 19.42 -22.91 -6.71
N ARG A 52 20.41 -22.41 -7.45
CA ARG A 52 20.69 -20.98 -7.58
C ARG A 52 19.52 -20.22 -8.20
N HIS A 53 18.86 -20.78 -9.20
CA HIS A 53 17.69 -20.16 -9.81
C HIS A 53 16.52 -20.06 -8.81
N ILE A 54 16.28 -21.13 -8.05
CA ILE A 54 15.25 -21.12 -7.00
C ILE A 54 15.59 -20.11 -5.90
N GLU A 55 16.86 -20.00 -5.50
CA GLU A 55 17.32 -19.02 -4.53
C GLU A 55 17.13 -17.57 -5.04
N ASP A 56 17.50 -17.28 -6.29
CA ASP A 56 17.28 -15.97 -6.89
C ASP A 56 15.79 -15.62 -6.91
N MET A 57 14.91 -16.53 -7.36
CA MET A 57 13.46 -16.29 -7.33
C MET A 57 12.94 -15.99 -5.92
N ARG A 58 13.42 -16.73 -4.90
CA ARG A 58 13.05 -16.46 -3.49
C ARG A 58 13.56 -15.10 -3.02
N TYR A 59 14.79 -14.75 -3.39
CA TYR A 59 15.37 -13.46 -3.06
C TYR A 59 14.58 -12.31 -3.70
N GLN A 60 14.27 -12.39 -5.00
CA GLN A 60 13.45 -11.40 -5.69
C GLN A 60 12.07 -11.26 -5.06
N ALA A 61 11.40 -12.37 -4.73
CA ALA A 61 10.10 -12.35 -4.06
C ALA A 61 10.17 -11.70 -2.67
N SER A 62 11.23 -11.99 -1.91
CA SER A 62 11.48 -11.38 -0.61
C SER A 62 11.71 -9.88 -0.72
N MET A 63 12.57 -9.46 -1.67
CA MET A 63 12.86 -8.05 -1.95
C MET A 63 11.60 -7.29 -2.31
N PHE A 64 10.79 -7.81 -3.24
CA PHE A 64 9.55 -7.17 -3.66
C PHE A 64 8.56 -7.01 -2.50
N ARG A 65 8.41 -8.06 -1.68
CA ARG A 65 7.53 -8.04 -0.51
C ARG A 65 7.97 -6.99 0.51
N SER A 66 9.27 -6.93 0.80
CA SER A 66 9.83 -5.96 1.73
C SER A 66 9.69 -4.53 1.19
N SER A 67 10.07 -4.28 -0.07
CA SER A 67 9.98 -2.95 -0.67
C SER A 67 8.54 -2.42 -0.72
N PHE A 68 7.57 -3.30 -0.97
CA PHE A 68 6.16 -2.92 -0.95
C PHE A 68 5.70 -2.51 0.46
N LEU A 69 6.12 -3.27 1.48
CA LEU A 69 5.78 -2.97 2.87
C LEU A 69 6.43 -1.66 3.32
N ASP A 70 7.70 -1.45 3.01
CA ASP A 70 8.43 -0.24 3.37
C ASP A 70 7.79 0.99 2.72
N GLY A 71 7.51 0.94 1.42
CA GLY A 71 6.85 2.04 0.71
C GLY A 71 5.44 2.36 1.23
N LEU A 72 4.67 1.33 1.63
CA LEU A 72 3.36 1.54 2.25
C LEU A 72 3.46 2.22 3.61
N LEU A 73 4.43 1.81 4.44
CA LEU A 73 4.65 2.38 5.77
C LEU A 73 5.15 3.83 5.68
N GLU A 74 6.10 4.10 4.79
CA GLU A 74 6.61 5.45 4.52
C GLU A 74 5.49 6.35 4.01
N GLY A 75 4.77 5.94 2.95
CA GLY A 75 3.69 6.74 2.39
C GLY A 75 2.57 7.04 3.40
N ARG A 76 2.23 6.08 4.27
CA ARG A 76 1.25 6.32 5.35
C ARG A 76 1.76 7.30 6.40
N SER A 77 3.03 7.17 6.80
CA SER A 77 3.67 8.05 7.77
C SER A 77 3.75 9.49 7.25
N GLU A 78 4.21 9.65 6.00
CA GLU A 78 4.31 10.95 5.33
C GLU A 78 2.94 11.58 5.15
N GLY A 79 1.96 10.83 4.62
CA GLY A 79 0.60 11.34 4.43
C GLY A 79 -0.06 11.79 5.74
N LEU A 80 0.15 11.05 6.84
CA LEU A 80 -0.35 11.45 8.16
C LEU A 80 0.34 12.72 8.66
N ARG A 81 1.67 12.80 8.53
CA ARG A 81 2.46 13.97 8.95
C ARG A 81 2.03 15.22 8.18
N GLU A 82 1.86 15.11 6.87
CA GLU A 82 1.45 16.21 6.01
C GLU A 82 0.02 16.65 6.30
N GLY A 83 -0.92 15.70 6.43
CA GLY A 83 -2.31 16.01 6.78
C GLY A 83 -2.43 16.72 8.13
N LEU A 84 -1.68 16.26 9.15
CA LEU A 84 -1.65 16.93 10.46
C LEU A 84 -1.03 18.33 10.39
N ALA A 85 0.04 18.50 9.63
CA ALA A 85 0.70 19.80 9.46
C ALA A 85 -0.21 20.81 8.74
N GLN A 86 -0.86 20.38 7.65
CA GLN A 86 -1.81 21.19 6.89
C GLN A 86 -3.02 21.55 7.75
N GLY A 87 -3.67 20.57 8.38
CA GLY A 87 -4.84 20.84 9.23
C GLY A 87 -4.53 21.79 10.39
N LYS A 88 -3.34 21.67 11.01
CA LYS A 88 -2.91 22.61 12.06
C LYS A 88 -2.63 24.02 11.51
N ALA A 89 -2.06 24.12 10.32
CA ALA A 89 -1.79 25.41 9.69
C ALA A 89 -3.09 26.12 9.28
N GLU A 90 -4.00 25.39 8.64
CA GLU A 90 -5.32 25.87 8.23
C GLU A 90 -6.14 26.30 9.45
N GLY A 91 -6.29 25.44 10.47
CA GLY A 91 -7.04 25.80 11.68
C GLY A 91 -6.45 27.01 12.42
N LYS A 92 -5.12 27.18 12.42
CA LYS A 92 -4.48 28.38 12.99
C LYS A 92 -4.71 29.63 12.15
N ALA A 93 -4.76 29.49 10.82
CA ALA A 93 -5.02 30.61 9.93
C ALA A 93 -6.49 31.06 10.04
N GLU A 94 -7.42 30.11 10.04
CA GLU A 94 -8.85 30.35 10.20
C GLU A 94 -9.15 30.99 11.56
N GLY A 95 -8.66 30.40 12.68
CA GLY A 95 -8.87 30.97 14.01
C GLY A 95 -8.34 32.40 14.14
N LYS A 96 -7.17 32.72 13.55
CA LYS A 96 -6.65 34.09 13.52
C LYS A 96 -7.50 35.05 12.69
N ALA A 97 -8.05 34.56 11.58
CA ALA A 97 -8.93 35.36 10.73
C ALA A 97 -10.24 35.66 11.44
N GLU A 98 -10.82 34.66 12.12
CA GLU A 98 -12.02 34.79 12.94
C GLU A 98 -11.80 35.75 14.11
N GLU A 99 -10.75 35.59 14.90
CA GLU A 99 -10.40 36.49 16.01
C GLU A 99 -10.26 37.95 15.53
N LYS A 100 -9.60 38.16 14.38
CA LYS A 100 -9.44 39.50 13.80
C LYS A 100 -10.77 40.07 13.31
N ALA A 101 -11.62 39.26 12.70
CA ALA A 101 -12.93 39.68 12.24
C ALA A 101 -13.86 40.00 13.43
N GLU A 102 -13.84 39.19 14.49
CA GLU A 102 -14.59 39.43 15.71
C GLU A 102 -14.12 40.69 16.42
N GLY A 103 -12.80 40.90 16.54
CA GLY A 103 -12.24 42.13 17.11
C GLY A 103 -12.69 43.39 16.35
N LYS A 104 -12.73 43.34 15.01
CA LYS A 104 -13.28 44.43 14.19
C LYS A 104 -14.76 44.69 14.49
N ARG A 105 -15.58 43.64 14.59
CA ARG A 105 -17.01 43.74 14.92
C ARG A 105 -17.25 44.30 16.33
N GLN A 106 -16.49 43.83 17.33
CA GLN A 106 -16.57 44.33 18.70
C GLN A 106 -16.20 45.81 18.77
N PHE A 107 -15.13 46.22 18.07
CA PHE A 107 -14.72 47.63 18.00
C PHE A 107 -15.78 48.51 17.33
N ALA A 108 -16.40 48.03 16.25
CA ALA A 108 -17.50 48.73 15.58
C ALA A 108 -18.74 48.90 16.49
N ARG A 109 -19.11 47.85 17.24
CA ARG A 109 -20.20 47.92 18.23
C ARG A 109 -19.95 48.99 19.29
N MET A 110 -18.74 49.00 19.86
CA MET A 110 -18.36 50.01 20.86
C MET A 110 -18.43 51.44 20.31
N MET A 111 -17.99 51.67 19.08
CA MET A 111 -18.11 53.01 18.46
C MET A 111 -19.57 53.41 18.20
N LYS A 112 -20.42 52.46 17.78
CA LYS A 112 -21.86 52.68 17.57
C LYS A 112 -22.56 53.03 18.89
N GLU A 113 -22.25 52.30 19.97
CA GLU A 113 -22.76 52.57 21.32
C GLU A 113 -22.36 53.96 21.84
N ASN A 114 -21.15 54.42 21.50
CA ASN A 114 -20.66 55.75 21.85
C ASN A 114 -21.18 56.88 20.93
N GLY A 115 -22.05 56.56 19.96
CA GLY A 115 -22.67 57.56 19.08
C GLY A 115 -21.75 58.13 18.00
N GLU A 116 -20.66 57.43 17.66
CA GLU A 116 -19.77 57.86 16.57
C GLU A 116 -20.47 57.74 15.20
N PRO A 117 -20.21 58.65 14.25
CA PRO A 117 -20.86 58.63 12.94
C PRO A 117 -20.42 57.42 12.10
N LEU A 118 -21.35 56.89 11.30
CA LEU A 118 -21.15 55.67 10.50
C LEU A 118 -19.91 55.73 9.60
N GLU A 119 -19.66 56.87 8.97
CA GLU A 119 -18.50 57.11 8.11
C GLU A 119 -17.17 56.89 8.85
N LYS A 120 -17.12 57.31 10.11
CA LYS A 120 -15.95 57.14 10.97
C LYS A 120 -15.76 55.67 11.35
N ILE A 121 -16.85 54.97 11.67
CA ILE A 121 -16.83 53.53 11.99
C ILE A 121 -16.34 52.71 10.80
N VAL A 122 -16.87 52.97 9.60
CA VAL A 122 -16.42 52.33 8.34
C VAL A 122 -14.92 52.56 8.13
N THR A 123 -14.47 53.80 8.28
CA THR A 123 -13.06 54.17 8.04
C THR A 123 -12.11 53.43 8.98
N TYR A 124 -12.42 53.34 10.27
CA TYR A 124 -11.51 52.73 11.26
C TYR A 124 -11.62 51.19 11.33
N THR A 125 -12.81 50.62 11.16
CA THR A 125 -13.00 49.15 11.26
C THR A 125 -12.78 48.43 9.93
N GLN A 126 -12.84 49.18 8.81
CA GLN A 126 -12.84 48.66 7.44
C GLN A 126 -13.96 47.64 7.21
N LEU A 127 -15.06 47.75 7.95
CA LEU A 127 -16.28 46.98 7.72
C LEU A 127 -17.18 47.74 6.75
N THR A 128 -18.00 47.01 6.02
CA THR A 128 -18.99 47.59 5.11
C THR A 128 -20.11 48.29 5.91
N PRO A 129 -20.76 49.33 5.35
CA PRO A 129 -21.92 49.96 5.98
C PRO A 129 -23.01 48.95 6.33
N GLU A 130 -23.25 47.95 5.46
CA GLU A 130 -24.24 46.89 5.67
C GLU A 130 -23.89 46.03 6.89
N GLU A 131 -22.62 45.62 7.02
CA GLU A 131 -22.14 44.86 8.19
C GLU A 131 -22.33 45.66 9.48
N ILE A 132 -22.01 46.97 9.50
CA ILE A 132 -22.14 47.83 10.69
C ILE A 132 -23.61 48.07 11.06
N THR A 133 -24.49 48.19 10.05
CA THR A 133 -25.92 48.41 10.28
C THR A 133 -26.56 47.17 10.90
N GLY A 134 -26.10 45.98 10.49
CA GLY A 134 -26.52 44.68 11.03
C GLY A 134 -25.87 44.25 12.35
N LEU A 135 -24.87 44.98 12.85
CA LEU A 135 -24.24 44.75 14.16
C LEU A 135 -25.05 45.30 15.34
#